data_AF-A0A1D7QIG2-F1
#
_entry.id   AF-A0A1D7QIG2-F1
#
_cell.length_a   1.000
_cell.length_b   1.000
_cell.length_c   1.000
_cell.angle_alpha   90.00
_cell.angle_beta   90.00
_cell.angle_gamma   90.00
#
_symmetry.space_group_name_H-M   'P 1'
#
loop_
_entity.id
_entity.type
_entity.pdbx_description
1 polymer ?
#
loop_
_entity_poly.entity_id
_entity_poly.type
_entity_poly.pdbx_seq_one_letter_code
_entity_poly.pdbx_strand_id
1 'polypeptide(L)'
;MSFTDIDKSQTVKYSNSLKFSLLSILLGLSVWLLYVRYGKGPVLPDELKAGVANEILVAVYDMKHRIPENLPNHIRYLSMKWKDADSRLDTADLKEKLSKSGDLLLTIEIWPVKHKNPLDELLEGEYDAKIKLLARFVAGRNDVMLRFLPEMEVPVQLLPWQYQSPDKYINAFNYFAALLKKSAPGVKMVWSPAGYPGDSEFWPGPDHVDLISITVGGKSEKSSKAFPLDTGLTSTVLKSKIHRMRFMDKAILILAEGIKINPPEIAPMLKEVKNQADSFKNTIYSAEHFDKGSKQVISRKKLAIGVYDPRKILLKEPSVSTEHLFTDWGEIQRGDFSRNFHEVIKRRHDVIVTMEPWRDTTNVEDPFALQNTIKGKYDREIIKLYHIISNSGQQVYLRWAHEMEIPIHRYSWQSQSPVDYINSFRYFMKFKQEASQILSVWGPAGDRGSVDWYPGDDVVDYISIAIYGLPDKNITDEDKQESFGTVFQRKSYRMRFINKPFFITEFGVKGKEAYKKKWLEGAAETIRGHKEIFGICYFNLFDNPKVWGDIKAPDWSITKDTFIKFCRSVEQNDK
;
A
#
# COMPACT_ATOMS: atom_id res chain seq x y z
N MET A 1 -86.63 -26.88 6.87
CA MET A 1 -87.50 -25.68 6.90
C MET A 1 -86.88 -24.62 6.00
N SER A 2 -87.75 -23.79 5.43
CA SER A 2 -87.64 -23.02 4.18
C SER A 2 -86.66 -21.84 4.17
N PHE A 3 -86.31 -21.49 2.93
CA PHE A 3 -85.77 -20.22 2.42
C PHE A 3 -86.55 -18.96 2.84
N THR A 4 -85.89 -17.80 2.73
CA THR A 4 -86.31 -16.47 2.16
C THR A 4 -85.31 -15.41 2.69
N ASP A 5 -84.90 -14.30 2.06
CA ASP A 5 -84.97 -13.66 0.75
C ASP A 5 -83.93 -12.50 0.82
N ILE A 6 -83.22 -12.13 -0.26
CA ILE A 6 -82.26 -11.00 -0.27
C ILE A 6 -82.74 -9.91 -1.22
N ASP A 7 -82.89 -8.70 -0.67
CA ASP A 7 -83.37 -7.47 -1.30
C ASP A 7 -82.31 -6.76 -2.18
N LYS A 8 -82.74 -6.28 -3.35
CA LYS A 8 -81.92 -5.72 -4.46
C LYS A 8 -81.56 -4.23 -4.31
N SER A 9 -81.73 -3.63 -3.13
CA SER A 9 -81.56 -2.19 -2.92
C SER A 9 -80.10 -1.73 -2.66
N GLN A 10 -79.16 -2.65 -2.43
CA GLN A 10 -77.77 -2.28 -2.09
C GLN A 10 -76.84 -2.02 -3.30
N THR A 11 -77.13 -2.51 -4.50
CA THR A 11 -76.15 -2.56 -5.59
C THR A 11 -75.78 -1.19 -6.20
N VAL A 12 -76.60 -0.15 -6.02
CA VAL A 12 -76.35 1.18 -6.64
C VAL A 12 -75.48 2.09 -5.75
N LYS A 13 -75.49 1.92 -4.43
CA LYS A 13 -74.65 2.75 -3.52
C LYS A 13 -73.17 2.34 -3.50
N TYR A 14 -72.84 1.08 -3.80
CA TYR A 14 -71.46 0.59 -3.79
C TYR A 14 -70.65 1.03 -5.04
N SER A 15 -71.30 1.31 -6.16
CA SER A 15 -70.64 1.68 -7.43
C SER A 15 -69.92 3.03 -7.37
N ASN A 16 -70.55 4.06 -6.79
CA ASN A 16 -69.96 5.39 -6.69
C ASN A 16 -68.90 5.48 -5.57
N SER A 17 -69.10 4.76 -4.46
CA SER A 17 -68.13 4.62 -3.37
C SER A 17 -66.83 3.94 -3.84
N LEU A 18 -66.93 2.85 -4.60
CA LEU A 18 -65.75 2.17 -5.16
C LEU A 18 -64.96 3.05 -6.12
N LYS A 19 -65.64 3.84 -6.97
CA LYS A 19 -64.97 4.73 -7.94
C LYS A 19 -64.19 5.85 -7.25
N PHE A 20 -64.74 6.45 -6.20
CA PHE A 20 -64.03 7.47 -5.41
C PHE A 20 -62.86 6.88 -4.61
N SER A 21 -63.01 5.67 -4.08
CA SER A 21 -61.94 4.96 -3.37
C SER A 21 -60.79 4.57 -4.30
N LEU A 22 -61.08 4.05 -5.50
CA LEU A 22 -60.06 3.71 -6.51
C LEU A 22 -59.31 4.95 -7.02
N LEU A 23 -60.01 6.07 -7.23
CA LEU A 23 -59.36 7.31 -7.67
C LEU A 23 -58.42 7.87 -6.58
N SER A 24 -58.81 7.76 -5.31
CA SER A 24 -58.00 8.19 -4.15
C SER A 24 -56.77 7.30 -3.96
N ILE A 25 -56.91 5.99 -4.17
CA ILE A 25 -55.82 5.02 -4.12
C ILE A 25 -54.84 5.25 -5.28
N LEU A 26 -55.34 5.49 -6.50
CA LEU A 26 -54.51 5.81 -7.67
C LEU A 26 -53.80 7.16 -7.53
N LEU A 27 -54.46 8.18 -6.96
CA LEU A 27 -53.80 9.46 -6.64
C LEU A 27 -52.72 9.25 -5.57
N GLY A 28 -53.01 8.52 -4.49
CA GLY A 28 -52.06 8.19 -3.44
C GLY A 28 -50.85 7.40 -3.96
N LEU A 29 -51.08 6.42 -4.84
CA LEU A 29 -50.02 5.67 -5.51
C LEU A 29 -49.21 6.53 -6.47
N SER A 30 -49.84 7.47 -7.19
CA SER A 30 -49.13 8.38 -8.10
C SER A 30 -48.29 9.41 -7.34
N VAL A 31 -48.78 9.95 -6.21
CA VAL A 31 -48.04 10.84 -5.32
C VAL A 31 -46.91 10.09 -4.62
N TRP A 32 -47.14 8.83 -4.21
CA TRP A 32 -46.10 7.98 -3.64
C TRP A 32 -45.04 7.59 -4.69
N LEU A 33 -45.44 7.25 -5.91
CA LEU A 33 -44.52 6.99 -7.02
C LEU A 33 -43.75 8.25 -7.42
N LEU A 34 -44.37 9.44 -7.40
CA LEU A 34 -43.68 10.71 -7.61
C LEU A 34 -42.75 11.04 -6.43
N TYR A 35 -43.10 10.73 -5.19
CA TYR A 35 -42.23 10.88 -4.01
C TYR A 35 -41.06 9.90 -4.02
N VAL A 36 -41.24 8.66 -4.49
CA VAL A 36 -40.15 7.69 -4.64
C VAL A 36 -39.29 8.00 -5.87
N ARG A 37 -39.88 8.53 -6.94
CA ARG A 37 -39.18 8.83 -8.22
C ARG A 37 -38.53 10.22 -8.27
N TYR A 38 -39.05 11.19 -7.52
CA TYR A 38 -38.59 12.59 -7.49
C TYR A 38 -38.40 13.18 -6.09
N GLY A 39 -38.87 12.51 -5.02
CA GLY A 39 -38.63 12.95 -3.65
C GLY A 39 -37.22 12.60 -3.20
N LYS A 40 -36.49 13.60 -2.68
CA LYS A 40 -35.31 13.34 -1.85
C LYS A 40 -35.78 12.47 -0.69
N GLY A 41 -35.26 11.25 -0.54
CA GLY A 41 -35.58 10.37 0.59
C GLY A 41 -35.37 11.05 1.95
N PRO A 42 -35.74 10.40 3.06
CA PRO A 42 -35.60 11.01 4.38
C PRO A 42 -34.16 11.48 4.61
N VAL A 43 -34.02 12.78 4.89
CA VAL A 43 -32.75 13.42 5.25
C VAL A 43 -32.43 13.02 6.68
N LEU A 44 -31.27 12.40 6.87
CA LEU A 44 -30.80 11.99 8.19
C LEU A 44 -29.97 13.15 8.77
N PRO A 45 -30.24 13.59 10.01
CA PRO A 45 -29.47 14.69 10.59
C PRO A 45 -28.00 14.28 10.75
N ASP A 46 -27.11 15.22 10.46
CA ASP A 46 -25.69 15.07 10.75
C ASP A 46 -25.47 14.85 12.26
N GLU A 47 -24.48 14.02 12.62
CA GLU A 47 -24.15 13.78 14.02
C GLU A 47 -22.99 14.69 14.45
N LEU A 48 -23.19 15.50 15.50
CA LEU A 48 -22.16 16.31 16.13
C LEU A 48 -21.91 15.84 17.57
N LYS A 49 -20.79 15.17 17.83
CA LYS A 49 -20.43 14.63 19.15
C LYS A 49 -19.26 15.41 19.73
N ALA A 50 -19.50 16.06 20.87
CA ALA A 50 -18.47 16.74 21.66
C ALA A 50 -18.03 15.85 22.83
N GLY A 51 -16.76 15.99 23.22
CA GLY A 51 -16.16 15.18 24.29
C GLY A 51 -15.29 14.06 23.73
N VAL A 52 -14.71 13.27 24.63
CA VAL A 52 -13.85 12.14 24.27
C VAL A 52 -14.67 11.17 23.41
N ALA A 53 -14.42 11.19 22.10
CA ALA A 53 -14.85 10.12 21.21
C ALA A 53 -14.21 8.81 21.69
N ASN A 54 -14.57 7.67 21.09
CA ASN A 54 -13.85 6.43 21.40
C ASN A 54 -12.33 6.56 21.19
N GLU A 55 -11.89 7.54 20.39
CA GLU A 55 -10.49 7.91 20.13
C GLU A 55 -10.02 9.09 21.02
N ILE A 56 -8.90 8.90 21.72
CA ILE A 56 -8.19 9.94 22.48
C ILE A 56 -6.78 10.17 21.95
N LEU A 57 -6.31 11.41 21.92
CA LEU A 57 -4.89 11.72 21.72
C LEU A 57 -4.14 11.34 23.00
N VAL A 58 -3.23 10.37 22.90
CA VAL A 58 -2.46 9.86 24.03
C VAL A 58 -1.03 10.37 24.04
N ALA A 59 -0.50 10.75 22.87
CA ALA A 59 0.85 11.28 22.74
C ALA A 59 1.08 12.01 21.41
N VAL A 60 2.21 12.70 21.35
CA VAL A 60 2.77 13.30 20.14
C VAL A 60 4.17 12.73 19.92
N TYR A 61 4.46 12.34 18.68
CA TYR A 61 5.82 12.02 18.24
C TYR A 61 6.26 13.04 17.20
N ASP A 62 7.24 13.86 17.57
CA ASP A 62 7.81 14.86 16.68
C ASP A 62 9.28 15.14 17.01
N MET A 63 10.17 14.67 16.16
CA MET A 63 11.62 14.85 16.31
C MET A 63 12.07 16.32 16.20
N LYS A 64 11.21 17.20 15.66
CA LYS A 64 11.50 18.63 15.49
C LYS A 64 10.82 19.53 16.51
N HIS A 65 10.09 18.96 17.47
CA HIS A 65 9.39 19.71 18.54
C HIS A 65 8.48 20.86 18.03
N ARG A 66 7.85 20.68 16.87
CA ARG A 66 6.89 21.62 16.26
C ARG A 66 5.55 21.59 16.99
N ILE A 67 5.20 20.47 17.62
CA ILE A 67 3.98 20.30 18.41
C ILE A 67 4.34 20.03 19.88
N PRO A 68 3.71 20.72 20.85
CA PRO A 68 3.98 20.51 22.27
C PRO A 68 3.66 19.08 22.74
N GLU A 69 4.57 18.46 23.49
CA GLU A 69 4.36 17.11 24.04
C GLU A 69 3.19 17.04 25.04
N ASN A 70 2.82 18.17 25.66
CA ASN A 70 1.70 18.27 26.60
C ASN A 70 0.34 18.55 25.94
N LEU A 71 0.27 18.61 24.59
CA LEU A 71 -0.98 18.75 23.83
C LEU A 71 -2.11 17.80 24.29
N PRO A 72 -1.85 16.50 24.58
CA PRO A 72 -2.87 15.58 25.08
C PRO A 72 -3.63 16.06 26.32
N ASN A 73 -3.02 16.91 27.16
CA ASN A 73 -3.58 17.31 28.46
C ASN A 73 -4.67 18.39 28.36
N HIS A 74 -4.77 19.10 27.23
CA HIS A 74 -5.66 20.25 27.09
C HIS A 74 -6.42 20.31 25.76
N ILE A 75 -6.16 19.36 24.84
CA ILE A 75 -6.85 19.29 23.57
C ILE A 75 -8.33 18.93 23.76
N ARG A 76 -9.20 19.63 23.04
CA ARG A 76 -10.64 19.31 22.96
C ARG A 76 -10.91 18.44 21.74
N TYR A 77 -11.96 17.63 21.85
CA TYR A 77 -12.38 16.70 20.80
C TYR A 77 -13.77 17.05 20.29
N LEU A 78 -13.92 17.00 18.96
CA LEU A 78 -15.20 17.13 18.29
C LEU A 78 -15.22 16.20 17.06
N SER A 79 -16.28 15.42 16.91
CA SER A 79 -16.50 14.56 15.75
C SER A 79 -17.78 14.96 15.03
N MET A 80 -17.68 15.07 13.71
CA MET A 80 -18.81 15.32 12.81
C MET A 80 -18.98 14.15 11.84
N LYS A 81 -20.19 13.62 11.77
CA LYS A 81 -20.59 12.66 10.73
C LYS A 81 -21.63 13.29 9.82
N TRP A 82 -21.24 13.58 8.58
CA TRP A 82 -22.15 14.10 7.58
C TRP A 82 -22.92 12.94 6.93
N LYS A 83 -24.24 12.88 7.14
CA LYS A 83 -25.08 11.77 6.66
C LYS A 83 -25.58 11.99 5.22
N ASP A 84 -25.66 13.23 4.80
CA ASP A 84 -25.98 13.62 3.43
C ASP A 84 -25.22 14.89 3.04
N ALA A 85 -25.45 15.37 1.81
CA ALA A 85 -24.94 16.64 1.32
C ALA A 85 -25.83 17.84 1.72
N ASP A 86 -27.00 17.61 2.33
CA ASP A 86 -27.97 18.67 2.62
C ASP A 86 -27.44 19.58 3.75
N SER A 87 -27.37 20.87 3.48
CA SER A 87 -26.81 21.91 4.35
C SER A 87 -27.58 22.18 5.66
N ARG A 88 -28.63 21.41 5.98
CA ARG A 88 -29.43 21.53 7.21
C ARG A 88 -28.69 21.00 8.45
N LEU A 89 -27.52 21.57 8.71
CA LEU A 89 -26.82 21.47 9.99
C LEU A 89 -27.52 22.40 10.99
N ASP A 90 -27.67 21.97 12.24
CA ASP A 90 -27.97 22.90 13.34
C ASP A 90 -26.78 23.85 13.51
N THR A 91 -26.88 25.00 12.83
CA THR A 91 -25.80 26.00 12.78
C THR A 91 -25.53 26.65 14.13
N ALA A 92 -26.47 26.60 15.08
CA ALA A 92 -26.31 27.22 16.40
C ALA A 92 -25.40 26.36 17.28
N ASP A 93 -25.69 25.06 17.41
CA ASP A 93 -24.87 24.11 18.19
C ASP A 93 -23.45 23.97 17.60
N LEU A 94 -23.35 23.92 16.26
CA LEU A 94 -22.06 23.86 15.58
C LEU A 94 -21.22 25.12 15.83
N LYS A 95 -21.84 26.31 15.74
CA LYS A 95 -21.16 27.58 16.01
C LYS A 95 -20.67 27.64 17.46
N GLU A 96 -21.50 27.27 18.43
CA GLU A 96 -21.14 27.30 19.85
C GLU A 96 -19.95 26.37 20.17
N LYS A 97 -19.95 25.15 19.63
CA LYS A 97 -18.87 24.17 19.87
C LYS A 97 -17.55 24.56 19.20
N LEU A 98 -17.62 25.12 17.98
CA LEU A 98 -16.44 25.54 17.21
C LEU A 98 -15.87 26.90 17.61
N SER A 99 -16.66 27.79 18.22
CA SER A 99 -16.18 29.12 18.64
C SER A 99 -15.36 29.10 19.93
N LYS A 100 -15.42 28.02 20.71
CA LYS A 100 -14.64 27.87 21.96
C LYS A 100 -13.14 27.90 21.65
N SER A 101 -12.37 28.73 22.36
CA SER A 101 -10.92 28.87 22.19
C SER A 101 -10.17 27.61 22.64
N GLY A 102 -8.90 27.49 22.20
CA GLY A 102 -8.00 26.40 22.59
C GLY A 102 -7.99 25.25 21.59
N ASP A 103 -6.93 24.45 21.68
CA ASP A 103 -6.64 23.38 20.73
C ASP A 103 -7.81 22.42 20.55
N LEU A 104 -8.17 22.20 19.29
CA LEU A 104 -9.30 21.39 18.88
C LEU A 104 -8.84 20.34 17.87
N LEU A 105 -9.03 19.06 18.20
CA LEU A 105 -8.99 17.98 17.23
C LEU A 105 -10.42 17.74 16.71
N LEU A 106 -10.62 18.05 15.43
CA LEU A 106 -11.89 17.91 14.73
C LEU A 106 -11.83 16.74 13.74
N THR A 107 -12.59 15.67 13.97
CA THR A 107 -12.70 14.56 13.02
C THR A 107 -13.94 14.73 12.14
N ILE A 108 -13.76 14.68 10.82
CA ILE A 108 -14.84 14.70 9.83
C ILE A 108 -14.97 13.33 9.17
N GLU A 109 -16.18 12.80 9.18
CA GLU A 109 -16.58 11.57 8.51
C GLU A 109 -17.76 11.83 7.56
N ILE A 110 -17.79 11.14 6.41
CA ILE A 110 -18.89 11.24 5.44
C ILE A 110 -19.57 9.87 5.30
N TRP A 111 -20.88 9.83 5.56
CA TRP A 111 -21.72 8.63 5.66
C TRP A 111 -22.98 8.77 4.82
N PRO A 112 -22.88 8.71 3.49
CA PRO A 112 -24.00 9.00 2.60
C PRO A 112 -25.18 8.03 2.84
N VAL A 113 -26.41 8.55 2.84
CA VAL A 113 -27.64 7.74 3.01
C VAL A 113 -27.88 6.78 1.84
N LYS A 114 -27.32 7.07 0.66
CA LYS A 114 -27.42 6.22 -0.55
C LYS A 114 -26.12 5.43 -0.74
N HIS A 115 -26.17 4.30 -1.46
CA HIS A 115 -25.01 3.47 -1.83
C HIS A 115 -23.98 4.15 -2.77
N LYS A 116 -23.92 5.48 -2.79
CA LYS A 116 -22.92 6.23 -3.53
C LYS A 116 -21.63 6.32 -2.72
N ASN A 117 -20.52 6.36 -3.44
CA ASN A 117 -19.20 6.52 -2.84
C ASN A 117 -19.04 7.95 -2.31
N PRO A 118 -18.75 8.15 -1.01
CA PRO A 118 -18.61 9.50 -0.44
C PRO A 118 -17.50 10.33 -1.10
N LEU A 119 -16.45 9.68 -1.62
CA LEU A 119 -15.36 10.38 -2.28
C LEU A 119 -15.77 10.94 -3.64
N ASP A 120 -16.63 10.23 -4.37
CA ASP A 120 -17.16 10.69 -5.66
C ASP A 120 -18.10 11.88 -5.45
N GLU A 121 -19.04 11.79 -4.50
CA GLU A 121 -19.95 12.90 -4.17
C GLU A 121 -19.20 14.16 -3.71
N LEU A 122 -18.12 13.98 -2.93
CA LEU A 122 -17.25 15.09 -2.53
C LEU A 122 -16.59 15.75 -3.75
N LEU A 123 -16.03 14.96 -4.66
CA LEU A 123 -15.35 15.46 -5.85
C LEU A 123 -16.32 16.08 -6.88
N GLU A 124 -17.59 15.65 -6.87
CA GLU A 124 -18.69 16.27 -7.62
C GLU A 124 -19.15 17.61 -7.01
N GLY A 125 -18.63 17.98 -5.84
CA GLY A 125 -18.91 19.24 -5.16
C GLY A 125 -20.19 19.23 -4.31
N GLU A 126 -20.81 18.07 -4.09
CA GLU A 126 -22.06 17.95 -3.32
C GLU A 126 -21.88 18.47 -1.87
N TYR A 127 -20.69 18.31 -1.30
CA TYR A 127 -20.36 18.73 0.07
C TYR A 127 -19.80 20.16 0.18
N ASP A 128 -19.68 20.91 -0.92
CA ASP A 128 -19.07 22.24 -0.94
C ASP A 128 -19.68 23.21 0.06
N ALA A 129 -21.02 23.20 0.19
CA ALA A 129 -21.74 24.09 1.09
C ALA A 129 -21.38 23.81 2.55
N LYS A 130 -21.28 22.53 2.95
CA LYS A 130 -20.87 22.12 4.30
C LYS A 130 -19.42 22.50 4.57
N ILE A 131 -18.52 22.32 3.61
CA ILE A 131 -17.10 22.69 3.74
C ILE A 131 -16.95 24.21 3.90
N LYS A 132 -17.63 25.00 3.07
CA LYS A 132 -17.61 26.48 3.16
C LYS A 132 -18.20 26.96 4.48
N LEU A 133 -19.29 26.34 4.96
CA LEU A 133 -19.90 26.66 6.24
C LEU A 133 -18.95 26.35 7.41
N LEU A 134 -18.35 25.15 7.42
CA LEU A 134 -17.34 24.76 8.39
C LEU A 134 -16.18 25.77 8.39
N ALA A 135 -15.64 26.09 7.21
CA ALA A 135 -14.53 27.03 7.07
C ALA A 135 -14.85 28.41 7.67
N ARG A 136 -16.09 28.91 7.52
CA ARG A 136 -16.51 30.17 8.15
C ARG A 136 -16.49 30.12 9.67
N PHE A 137 -16.87 28.99 10.28
CA PHE A 137 -16.89 28.85 11.75
C PHE A 137 -15.50 28.74 12.36
N VAL A 138 -14.52 28.24 11.61
CA VAL A 138 -13.13 28.13 12.05
C VAL A 138 -12.22 29.18 11.39
N ALA A 139 -12.81 30.18 10.71
CA ALA A 139 -12.06 31.25 10.06
C ALA A 139 -11.24 32.02 11.10
N GLY A 140 -9.97 32.28 10.80
CA GLY A 140 -9.05 32.98 11.68
C GLY A 140 -8.48 32.14 12.84
N ARG A 141 -8.87 30.86 12.98
CA ARG A 141 -8.30 29.96 13.99
C ARG A 141 -7.05 29.26 13.46
N ASN A 142 -6.04 29.14 14.33
CA ASN A 142 -4.76 28.43 14.08
C ASN A 142 -4.56 27.19 14.98
N ASP A 143 -5.52 26.96 15.88
CA ASP A 143 -5.55 25.93 16.92
C ASP A 143 -6.54 24.80 16.59
N VAL A 144 -7.03 24.75 15.34
CA VAL A 144 -7.88 23.66 14.84
C VAL A 144 -7.04 22.69 14.02
N MET A 145 -7.03 21.43 14.44
CA MET A 145 -6.45 20.28 13.74
C MET A 145 -7.58 19.41 13.18
N LEU A 146 -7.74 19.36 11.87
CA LEU A 146 -8.85 18.68 11.21
C LEU A 146 -8.40 17.34 10.62
N ARG A 147 -8.87 16.23 11.22
CA ARG A 147 -8.74 14.86 10.71
C ARG A 147 -9.85 14.58 9.71
N PHE A 148 -9.49 14.22 8.49
CA PHE A 148 -10.46 13.96 7.41
C PHE A 148 -10.42 12.48 6.99
N LEU A 149 -11.58 11.80 7.09
CA LEU A 149 -11.79 10.42 6.62
C LEU A 149 -10.64 9.47 7.06
N PRO A 150 -10.50 9.20 8.37
CA PRO A 150 -9.37 8.43 8.91
C PRO A 150 -9.42 6.94 8.53
N GLU A 151 -8.30 6.23 8.72
CA GLU A 151 -8.16 4.77 8.58
C GLU A 151 -8.57 4.22 7.20
N MET A 152 -8.35 5.02 6.16
CA MET A 152 -8.71 4.70 4.77
C MET A 152 -7.98 3.48 4.22
N GLU A 153 -6.82 3.15 4.78
CA GLU A 153 -5.92 2.13 4.28
C GLU A 153 -6.22 0.74 4.86
N VAL A 154 -6.94 0.65 5.98
CA VAL A 154 -7.16 -0.64 6.65
C VAL A 154 -8.04 -1.53 5.75
N PRO A 155 -7.63 -2.78 5.43
CA PRO A 155 -8.34 -3.64 4.47
C PRO A 155 -9.57 -4.29 5.12
N VAL A 156 -10.57 -3.47 5.38
CA VAL A 156 -11.86 -3.83 5.98
C VAL A 156 -12.93 -2.89 5.43
N GLN A 157 -14.20 -3.29 5.47
CA GLN A 157 -15.32 -2.46 5.02
C GLN A 157 -16.17 -2.02 6.21
N LEU A 158 -15.61 -1.13 7.04
CA LEU A 158 -16.32 -0.53 8.18
C LEU A 158 -16.63 0.95 7.96
N LEU A 159 -15.75 1.66 7.25
CA LEU A 159 -15.90 3.06 6.92
C LEU A 159 -16.25 3.21 5.43
N PRO A 160 -17.17 4.12 5.04
CA PRO A 160 -17.63 4.25 3.65
C PRO A 160 -16.53 4.54 2.61
N TRP A 161 -15.39 5.09 3.03
CA TRP A 161 -14.25 5.42 2.18
C TRP A 161 -13.15 4.34 2.15
N GLN A 162 -13.29 3.25 2.91
CA GLN A 162 -12.39 2.10 2.79
C GLN A 162 -12.67 1.31 1.50
N TYR A 163 -11.67 0.54 1.04
CA TYR A 163 -11.68 -0.16 -0.26
C TYR A 163 -11.86 0.75 -1.49
N GLN A 164 -11.68 2.06 -1.32
CA GLN A 164 -11.60 2.99 -2.44
C GLN A 164 -10.16 3.06 -2.98
N SER A 165 -10.02 3.37 -4.26
CA SER A 165 -8.70 3.54 -4.88
C SER A 165 -7.93 4.66 -4.17
N PRO A 166 -6.61 4.52 -3.93
CA PRO A 166 -5.87 5.54 -3.23
C PRO A 166 -5.85 6.91 -3.93
N ASP A 167 -5.79 6.96 -5.26
CA ASP A 167 -5.88 8.21 -6.04
C ASP A 167 -7.17 8.99 -5.73
N LYS A 168 -8.30 8.29 -5.62
CA LYS A 168 -9.59 8.90 -5.31
C LYS A 168 -9.61 9.51 -3.91
N TYR A 169 -9.07 8.80 -2.92
CA TYR A 169 -8.93 9.34 -1.57
C TYR A 169 -8.01 10.56 -1.54
N ILE A 170 -6.86 10.49 -2.22
CA ILE A 170 -5.88 11.58 -2.31
C ILE A 170 -6.54 12.82 -2.93
N ASN A 171 -7.24 12.65 -4.05
CA ASN A 171 -7.96 13.75 -4.70
C ASN A 171 -9.05 14.34 -3.80
N ALA A 172 -9.81 13.49 -3.11
CA ALA A 172 -10.84 13.91 -2.17
C ALA A 172 -10.26 14.72 -0.99
N PHE A 173 -9.15 14.25 -0.39
CA PHE A 173 -8.46 14.95 0.68
C PHE A 173 -7.97 16.32 0.21
N ASN A 174 -7.29 16.37 -0.93
CA ASN A 174 -6.75 17.61 -1.49
C ASN A 174 -7.85 18.60 -1.89
N TYR A 175 -8.95 18.11 -2.47
CA TYR A 175 -10.13 18.92 -2.79
C TYR A 175 -10.74 19.55 -1.54
N PHE A 176 -10.99 18.74 -0.50
CA PHE A 176 -11.52 19.22 0.78
C PHE A 176 -10.59 20.27 1.41
N ALA A 177 -9.30 19.96 1.51
CA ALA A 177 -8.29 20.84 2.10
C ALA A 177 -8.20 22.18 1.36
N ALA A 178 -8.12 22.15 0.02
CA ALA A 178 -8.03 23.35 -0.80
C ALA A 178 -9.29 24.23 -0.65
N LEU A 179 -10.48 23.62 -0.59
CA LEU A 179 -11.73 24.36 -0.42
C LEU A 179 -11.85 24.98 0.98
N LEU A 180 -11.50 24.23 2.04
CA LEU A 180 -11.51 24.69 3.42
C LEU A 180 -10.52 25.86 3.62
N LYS A 181 -9.28 25.71 3.15
CA LYS A 181 -8.20 26.69 3.35
C LYS A 181 -8.46 28.03 2.66
N LYS A 182 -9.39 28.11 1.69
CA LYS A 182 -9.82 29.40 1.10
C LYS A 182 -10.37 30.39 2.14
N SER A 183 -11.10 29.91 3.15
CA SER A 183 -11.68 30.77 4.20
C SER A 183 -11.05 30.56 5.57
N ALA A 184 -10.35 29.44 5.77
CA ALA A 184 -9.70 29.10 7.02
C ALA A 184 -8.25 28.61 6.81
N PRO A 185 -7.34 29.47 6.30
CA PRO A 185 -5.97 29.07 5.97
C PRO A 185 -5.15 28.62 7.20
N GLY A 186 -5.55 29.03 8.40
CA GLY A 186 -4.90 28.66 9.67
C GLY A 186 -5.22 27.25 10.18
N VAL A 187 -6.23 26.58 9.62
CA VAL A 187 -6.59 25.22 10.02
C VAL A 187 -5.51 24.25 9.58
N LYS A 188 -5.04 23.43 10.51
CA LYS A 188 -4.05 22.37 10.27
C LYS A 188 -4.78 21.12 9.77
N MET A 189 -4.54 20.74 8.53
CA MET A 189 -5.07 19.50 7.97
C MET A 189 -4.25 18.30 8.45
N VAL A 190 -4.95 17.29 8.96
CA VAL A 190 -4.35 16.07 9.51
C VAL A 190 -4.68 14.90 8.57
N TRP A 191 -3.65 14.31 7.97
CA TRP A 191 -3.79 13.03 7.28
C TRP A 191 -3.78 11.90 8.32
N SER A 192 -4.77 11.01 8.28
CA SER A 192 -5.11 10.17 9.42
C SER A 192 -5.18 8.68 9.12
N PRO A 193 -4.09 8.03 8.67
CA PRO A 193 -4.05 6.58 8.58
C PRO A 193 -4.16 5.96 9.98
N ALA A 194 -4.46 4.66 10.06
CA ALA A 194 -4.17 3.87 11.26
C ALA A 194 -2.65 3.61 11.41
N GLY A 195 -1.87 3.74 10.34
CA GLY A 195 -0.46 3.32 10.29
C GLY A 195 -0.32 1.82 9.95
N TYR A 196 -1.33 1.27 9.28
CA TYR A 196 -1.38 -0.12 8.84
C TYR A 196 -0.55 -0.28 7.54
N PRO A 197 0.04 -1.46 7.24
CA PRO A 197 0.75 -1.67 5.98
C PRO A 197 -0.03 -1.17 4.77
N GLY A 198 0.63 -0.37 3.92
CA GLY A 198 0.04 0.28 2.75
C GLY A 198 -0.69 1.60 3.02
N ASP A 199 -0.42 2.23 4.16
CA ASP A 199 -0.79 3.61 4.50
C ASP A 199 -0.23 4.62 3.49
N SER A 200 1.06 4.53 3.16
CA SER A 200 1.75 5.38 2.20
C SER A 200 1.03 5.39 0.86
N GLU A 201 0.32 4.31 0.49
CA GLU A 201 -0.49 4.25 -0.73
C GLU A 201 -1.52 5.40 -0.82
N PHE A 202 -1.93 5.97 0.31
CA PHE A 202 -2.97 7.01 0.44
C PHE A 202 -2.44 8.40 0.83
N TRP A 203 -1.12 8.61 0.86
CA TRP A 203 -0.52 9.91 1.17
C TRP A 203 -0.96 11.01 0.18
N PRO A 204 -1.59 12.10 0.66
CA PRO A 204 -2.09 13.17 -0.20
C PRO A 204 -1.03 14.05 -0.85
N GLY A 205 0.20 14.04 -0.32
CA GLY A 205 1.26 14.98 -0.68
C GLY A 205 1.53 16.01 0.42
N PRO A 206 2.68 16.71 0.37
CA PRO A 206 3.10 17.63 1.43
C PRO A 206 2.33 18.96 1.46
N ASP A 207 1.69 19.35 0.35
CA ASP A 207 1.13 20.71 0.14
C ASP A 207 -0.10 21.00 1.00
N HIS A 208 -0.91 19.98 1.25
CA HIS A 208 -2.17 20.10 1.97
C HIS A 208 -2.19 19.37 3.31
N VAL A 209 -1.10 18.70 3.70
CA VAL A 209 -1.00 17.99 4.97
C VAL A 209 -0.09 18.75 5.92
N ASP A 210 -0.62 19.20 7.06
CA ASP A 210 0.15 19.89 8.09
C ASP A 210 0.66 18.92 9.17
N LEU A 211 -0.15 17.90 9.50
CA LEU A 211 0.13 16.90 10.53
C LEU A 211 -0.28 15.50 10.05
N ILE A 212 0.27 14.48 10.70
CA ILE A 212 -0.17 13.11 10.56
C ILE A 212 -0.80 12.66 11.86
N SER A 213 -1.79 11.78 11.80
CA SER A 213 -2.19 11.00 12.96
C SER A 213 -2.12 9.50 12.66
N ILE A 214 -1.80 8.70 13.68
CA ILE A 214 -1.99 7.25 13.66
C ILE A 214 -3.01 6.84 14.72
N THR A 215 -3.82 5.83 14.43
CA THR A 215 -4.74 5.23 15.41
C THR A 215 -4.22 3.88 15.87
N VAL A 216 -4.34 3.60 17.17
CA VAL A 216 -4.01 2.30 17.79
C VAL A 216 -5.24 1.75 18.49
N GLY A 217 -5.48 0.45 18.38
CA GLY A 217 -6.67 -0.19 18.96
C GLY A 217 -7.96 0.12 18.21
N GLY A 218 -7.85 0.70 17.00
CA GLY A 218 -8.98 1.08 16.16
C GLY A 218 -9.90 -0.10 15.82
N LYS A 219 -11.20 0.14 15.69
CA LYS A 219 -12.16 -0.90 15.29
C LYS A 219 -11.82 -1.48 13.91
N SER A 220 -11.29 -0.67 12.99
CA SER A 220 -10.88 -1.15 11.66
C SER A 220 -9.80 -2.21 11.77
N GLU A 221 -8.74 -1.95 12.54
CA GLU A 221 -7.64 -2.89 12.71
C GLU A 221 -8.11 -4.17 13.40
N LYS A 222 -8.89 -4.05 14.47
CA LYS A 222 -9.45 -5.21 15.21
C LYS A 222 -10.34 -6.10 14.35
N SER A 223 -10.94 -5.56 13.30
CA SER A 223 -11.84 -6.27 12.39
C SER A 223 -11.13 -6.82 11.16
N SER A 224 -9.91 -6.36 10.87
CA SER A 224 -9.08 -6.86 9.78
C SER A 224 -8.57 -8.26 10.08
N LYS A 225 -8.53 -9.11 9.05
CA LYS A 225 -7.85 -10.42 9.08
C LYS A 225 -6.48 -10.39 8.38
N ALA A 226 -6.13 -9.27 7.77
CA ALA A 226 -4.82 -9.09 7.15
C ALA A 226 -3.74 -8.97 8.24
N PHE A 227 -2.49 -9.19 7.87
CA PHE A 227 -1.36 -8.93 8.74
C PHE A 227 -1.05 -7.41 8.80
N PRO A 228 -0.63 -6.85 9.94
CA PRO A 228 -0.46 -7.51 11.25
C PRO A 228 -1.79 -7.74 11.99
N LEU A 229 -1.81 -8.78 12.82
CA LEU A 229 -2.95 -9.12 13.68
C LEU A 229 -2.87 -8.47 15.07
N ASP A 230 -1.67 -8.05 15.51
CA ASP A 230 -1.51 -7.31 16.76
C ASP A 230 -1.94 -5.85 16.56
N THR A 231 -3.02 -5.47 17.24
CA THR A 231 -3.58 -4.12 17.22
C THR A 231 -3.43 -3.43 18.59
N GLY A 232 -2.63 -4.01 19.49
CA GLY A 232 -2.42 -3.51 20.84
C GLY A 232 -1.56 -2.25 20.89
N LEU A 233 -1.60 -1.55 22.02
CA LEU A 233 -0.70 -0.43 22.28
C LEU A 233 0.58 -0.95 22.95
N THR A 234 1.58 -1.30 22.13
CA THR A 234 2.89 -1.81 22.56
C THR A 234 4.03 -1.03 21.90
N SER A 235 5.24 -1.10 22.47
CA SER A 235 6.44 -0.51 21.85
C SER A 235 6.67 -1.04 20.42
N THR A 236 6.41 -2.33 20.18
CA THR A 236 6.56 -2.95 18.85
C THR A 236 5.57 -2.41 17.83
N VAL A 237 4.30 -2.27 18.20
CA VAL A 237 3.26 -1.70 17.34
C VAL A 237 3.55 -0.23 17.05
N LEU A 238 3.93 0.56 18.06
CA LEU A 238 4.29 1.97 17.88
C LEU A 238 5.53 2.13 17.00
N LYS A 239 6.59 1.35 17.22
CA LYS A 239 7.78 1.34 16.35
C LYS A 239 7.40 1.06 14.89
N SER A 240 6.55 0.08 14.66
CA SER A 240 6.12 -0.30 13.30
C SER A 240 5.31 0.83 12.64
N LYS A 241 4.27 1.34 13.30
CA LYS A 241 3.40 2.40 12.76
C LYS A 241 4.18 3.69 12.50
N ILE A 242 5.04 4.11 13.43
CA ILE A 242 5.85 5.33 13.28
C ILE A 242 6.94 5.15 12.21
N HIS A 243 7.53 3.96 12.09
CA HIS A 243 8.49 3.64 11.03
C HIS A 243 7.92 3.79 9.62
N ARG A 244 6.63 3.49 9.41
CA ARG A 244 5.96 3.71 8.11
C ARG A 244 5.85 5.18 7.74
N MET A 245 5.75 6.06 8.74
CA MET A 245 5.64 7.50 8.53
C MET A 245 6.97 8.18 8.24
N ARG A 246 8.11 7.46 8.26
CA ARG A 246 9.46 8.05 8.10
C ARG A 246 9.69 8.79 6.79
N PHE A 247 8.88 8.54 5.76
CA PHE A 247 8.94 9.22 4.46
C PHE A 247 8.30 10.61 4.49
N MET A 248 7.53 10.92 5.53
CA MET A 248 6.81 12.17 5.66
C MET A 248 7.42 12.99 6.80
N ASP A 249 7.97 14.15 6.48
CA ASP A 249 8.51 15.08 7.49
C ASP A 249 7.39 15.88 8.17
N LYS A 250 6.56 15.18 8.97
CA LYS A 250 5.43 15.76 9.69
C LYS A 250 5.39 15.24 11.13
N ALA A 251 4.87 16.05 12.05
CA ALA A 251 4.60 15.61 13.41
C ALA A 251 3.46 14.58 13.41
N ILE A 252 3.55 13.58 14.29
CA ILE A 252 2.61 12.47 14.37
C ILE A 252 1.81 12.56 15.68
N LEU A 253 0.50 12.68 15.54
CA LEU A 253 -0.46 12.58 16.63
C LEU A 253 -0.82 11.10 16.85
N ILE A 254 -0.67 10.59 18.08
CA ILE A 254 -0.94 9.19 18.39
C ILE A 254 -2.29 9.11 19.09
N LEU A 255 -3.29 8.55 18.41
CA LEU A 255 -4.61 8.30 18.96
C LEU A 255 -4.78 6.85 19.40
N ALA A 256 -5.54 6.65 20.47
CA ALA A 256 -5.94 5.34 20.96
C ALA A 256 -7.46 5.21 20.96
N GLU A 257 -8.00 4.14 20.34
CA GLU A 257 -9.43 3.84 20.35
C GLU A 257 -9.78 2.72 21.35
N GLY A 258 -10.65 3.02 22.32
CA GLY A 258 -11.11 2.03 23.29
C GLY A 258 -10.02 1.48 24.23
N ILE A 259 -8.87 2.15 24.29
CA ILE A 259 -7.76 1.86 25.21
C ILE A 259 -7.64 3.06 26.15
N LYS A 260 -7.84 2.84 27.45
CA LYS A 260 -7.53 3.85 28.47
C LYS A 260 -6.07 3.70 28.86
N ILE A 261 -5.25 4.70 28.58
CA ILE A 261 -3.84 4.75 28.95
C ILE A 261 -3.50 6.16 29.41
N ASN A 262 -2.71 6.27 30.47
CA ASN A 262 -2.23 7.58 30.94
C ASN A 262 -0.92 7.98 30.23
N PRO A 263 -0.62 9.28 30.06
CA PRO A 263 0.64 9.73 29.47
C PRO A 263 1.93 9.13 30.08
N PRO A 264 2.03 8.90 31.42
CA PRO A 264 3.19 8.21 32.00
C PRO A 264 3.38 6.77 31.53
N GLU A 265 2.31 6.07 31.13
CA GLU A 265 2.35 4.66 30.71
C GLU A 265 2.83 4.52 29.26
N ILE A 266 2.54 5.50 28.39
CA ILE A 266 3.00 5.50 26.98
C ILE A 266 4.43 6.04 26.84
N ALA A 267 4.91 6.86 27.79
CA ALA A 267 6.22 7.49 27.71
C ALA A 267 7.41 6.51 27.56
N PRO A 268 7.48 5.36 28.26
CA PRO A 268 8.52 4.36 28.05
C PRO A 268 8.51 3.78 26.63
N MET A 269 7.32 3.52 26.06
CA MET A 269 7.19 2.99 24.70
C MET A 269 7.70 4.00 23.66
N LEU A 270 7.36 5.28 23.83
CA LEU A 270 7.84 6.35 22.96
C LEU A 270 9.33 6.59 23.11
N LYS A 271 9.89 6.42 24.31
CA LYS A 271 11.34 6.46 24.52
C LYS A 271 12.03 5.39 23.70
N GLU A 272 11.48 4.17 23.62
CA GLU A 272 12.04 3.14 22.74
C GLU A 272 11.95 3.49 21.25
N VAL A 273 10.84 4.09 20.80
CA VAL A 273 10.70 4.57 19.42
C VAL A 273 11.76 5.64 19.12
N LYS A 274 11.90 6.63 20.00
CA LYS A 274 12.91 7.70 19.90
C LYS A 274 14.33 7.12 19.86
N ASN A 275 14.66 6.20 20.77
CA ASN A 275 15.97 5.54 20.79
C ASN A 275 16.29 4.80 19.48
N GLN A 276 15.32 4.10 18.88
CA GLN A 276 15.50 3.45 17.59
C GLN A 276 15.72 4.49 16.48
N ALA A 277 14.91 5.54 16.46
CA ALA A 277 15.04 6.63 15.48
C ALA A 277 16.41 7.29 15.57
N ASP A 278 16.86 7.62 16.79
CA ASP A 278 18.16 8.22 17.07
C ASP A 278 19.33 7.31 16.67
N SER A 279 19.22 6.01 16.94
CA SER A 279 20.26 5.02 16.58
C SER A 279 20.47 4.93 15.07
N PHE A 280 19.43 5.19 14.28
CA PHE A 280 19.46 5.10 12.81
C PHE A 280 19.16 6.43 12.11
N LYS A 281 19.40 7.56 12.80
CA LYS A 281 19.08 8.91 12.30
C LYS A 281 19.82 9.29 11.01
N ASN A 282 21.02 8.75 10.82
CA ASN A 282 21.87 9.01 9.65
C ASN A 282 21.71 7.93 8.55
N THR A 283 20.84 6.94 8.77
CA THR A 283 20.57 5.86 7.81
C THR A 283 19.06 5.75 7.58
N ILE A 284 18.36 4.88 8.29
CA ILE A 284 16.94 4.53 8.07
C ILE A 284 16.02 5.75 8.16
N TYR A 285 16.32 6.68 9.07
CA TYR A 285 15.50 7.86 9.34
C TYR A 285 16.11 9.16 8.78
N SER A 286 17.13 9.06 7.92
CA SER A 286 17.70 10.23 7.26
C SER A 286 16.82 10.65 6.08
N ALA A 287 16.32 11.89 6.10
CA ALA A 287 15.58 12.46 4.99
C ALA A 287 16.44 12.68 3.73
N GLU A 288 17.76 12.53 3.81
CA GLU A 288 18.65 12.61 2.64
C GLU A 288 18.58 11.37 1.75
N HIS A 289 18.14 10.24 2.30
CA HIS A 289 18.07 8.96 1.59
C HIS A 289 16.70 8.71 0.96
N PHE A 290 15.87 9.75 0.89
CA PHE A 290 14.57 9.74 0.22
C PHE A 290 14.51 10.96 -0.71
N ASP A 291 14.12 10.75 -1.96
CA ASP A 291 14.04 11.81 -2.98
C ASP A 291 13.18 12.99 -2.51
N LYS A 292 13.78 14.19 -2.54
CA LYS A 292 13.20 15.48 -2.16
C LYS A 292 12.52 16.23 -3.32
N GLY A 293 12.27 15.57 -4.44
CA GLY A 293 11.38 16.12 -5.47
C GLY A 293 12.04 16.51 -6.79
N SER A 294 13.09 15.83 -7.22
CA SER A 294 13.42 15.81 -8.66
C SER A 294 12.98 14.50 -9.25
N LYS A 295 11.72 14.43 -9.70
CA LYS A 295 11.26 13.36 -10.62
C LYS A 295 11.93 13.53 -11.98
N GLN A 296 13.25 13.32 -12.04
CA GLN A 296 13.89 13.10 -13.31
C GLN A 296 13.20 11.89 -13.93
N VAL A 297 12.66 12.04 -15.13
CA VAL A 297 12.05 10.93 -15.84
C VAL A 297 13.16 9.91 -16.13
N ILE A 298 13.21 8.84 -15.34
CA ILE A 298 14.17 7.76 -15.53
C ILE A 298 13.67 6.92 -16.71
N SER A 299 14.23 7.18 -17.88
CA SER A 299 13.88 6.46 -19.11
C SER A 299 15.02 5.57 -19.54
N ARG A 300 14.76 4.26 -19.68
CA ARG A 300 15.72 3.34 -20.28
C ARG A 300 16.01 3.73 -21.73
N LYS A 301 17.24 3.43 -22.18
CA LYS A 301 17.61 3.48 -23.61
C LYS A 301 17.48 2.12 -24.28
N LYS A 302 17.82 1.06 -23.56
CA LYS A 302 17.76 -0.32 -24.00
C LYS A 302 17.27 -1.18 -22.85
N LEU A 303 16.38 -2.13 -23.15
CA LEU A 303 15.92 -3.10 -22.17
C LEU A 303 16.94 -4.25 -22.01
N ALA A 304 17.28 -4.59 -20.77
CA ALA A 304 17.97 -5.84 -20.47
C ALA A 304 16.95 -6.99 -20.47
N ILE A 305 17.14 -8.00 -21.32
CA ILE A 305 16.27 -9.18 -21.38
C ILE A 305 17.04 -10.35 -20.79
N GLY A 306 16.54 -10.84 -19.65
CA GLY A 306 17.12 -11.94 -18.92
C GLY A 306 16.22 -13.16 -18.82
N VAL A 307 16.83 -14.27 -18.39
CA VAL A 307 16.11 -15.51 -18.08
C VAL A 307 16.73 -16.20 -16.85
N TYR A 308 15.87 -16.77 -16.02
CA TYR A 308 16.23 -17.88 -15.13
C TYR A 308 15.89 -19.18 -15.85
N ASP A 309 16.89 -19.83 -16.44
CA ASP A 309 16.69 -20.98 -17.31
C ASP A 309 17.73 -22.09 -17.04
N PRO A 310 17.62 -22.80 -15.90
CA PRO A 310 18.58 -23.85 -15.55
C PRO A 310 18.60 -25.02 -16.55
N ARG A 311 17.55 -25.18 -17.38
CA ARG A 311 17.51 -26.17 -18.47
C ARG A 311 18.19 -25.70 -19.76
N LYS A 312 18.62 -24.44 -19.83
CA LYS A 312 19.36 -23.86 -20.96
C LYS A 312 18.62 -23.92 -22.31
N ILE A 313 17.29 -23.84 -22.28
CA ILE A 313 16.39 -23.88 -23.44
C ILE A 313 16.38 -22.54 -24.19
N LEU A 314 16.38 -21.43 -23.46
CA LEU A 314 16.22 -20.05 -23.96
C LEU A 314 17.55 -19.28 -24.01
N LEU A 315 18.58 -19.74 -23.29
CA LEU A 315 19.87 -19.02 -23.13
C LEU A 315 20.60 -18.67 -24.44
N LYS A 316 20.31 -19.35 -25.54
CA LYS A 316 20.99 -19.12 -26.83
C LYS A 316 20.26 -18.10 -27.71
N GLU A 317 19.14 -17.55 -27.26
CA GLU A 317 18.40 -16.58 -28.05
C GLU A 317 19.15 -15.23 -28.09
N PRO A 318 19.36 -14.63 -29.28
CA PRO A 318 20.17 -13.41 -29.41
C PRO A 318 19.70 -12.21 -28.58
N SER A 319 18.41 -12.16 -28.24
CA SER A 319 17.86 -11.11 -27.38
C SER A 319 18.25 -11.26 -25.90
N VAL A 320 18.65 -12.45 -25.45
CA VAL A 320 19.05 -12.68 -24.06
C VAL A 320 20.41 -12.03 -23.81
N SER A 321 20.45 -11.09 -22.87
CA SER A 321 21.67 -10.40 -22.43
C SER A 321 22.03 -10.66 -20.98
N THR A 322 21.14 -11.28 -20.21
CA THR A 322 21.28 -11.41 -18.76
C THR A 322 20.84 -12.78 -18.27
N GLU A 323 21.58 -13.39 -17.35
CA GLU A 323 21.20 -14.66 -16.71
C GLU A 323 20.98 -14.46 -15.22
N HIS A 324 20.05 -15.22 -14.66
CA HIS A 324 19.73 -15.17 -13.24
C HIS A 324 20.31 -16.37 -12.49
N LEU A 325 21.09 -16.09 -11.45
CA LEU A 325 21.62 -17.07 -10.51
C LEU A 325 21.08 -16.80 -9.11
N PHE A 326 20.66 -17.85 -8.42
CA PHE A 326 20.42 -17.85 -6.99
C PHE A 326 21.63 -18.45 -6.29
N THR A 327 21.96 -17.98 -5.10
CA THR A 327 23.04 -18.56 -4.31
C THR A 327 22.85 -18.39 -2.81
N ASP A 328 23.51 -19.25 -2.03
CA ASP A 328 23.56 -19.24 -0.56
C ASP A 328 25.01 -19.26 -0.05
N TRP A 329 25.21 -19.15 1.26
CA TRP A 329 26.57 -19.14 1.84
C TRP A 329 27.31 -20.45 1.57
N GLY A 330 26.60 -21.58 1.59
CA GLY A 330 27.16 -22.89 1.33
C GLY A 330 27.69 -23.04 -0.09
N GLU A 331 26.97 -22.54 -1.09
CA GLU A 331 27.41 -22.53 -2.50
C GLU A 331 28.63 -21.65 -2.72
N ILE A 332 28.72 -20.52 -2.04
CA ILE A 332 29.92 -19.66 -2.05
C ILE A 332 31.10 -20.41 -1.42
N GLN A 333 30.90 -21.07 -0.28
CA GLN A 333 31.93 -21.84 0.42
C GLN A 333 32.46 -23.00 -0.43
N ARG A 334 31.55 -23.81 -1.01
CA ARG A 334 31.88 -24.94 -1.89
C ARG A 334 32.45 -24.52 -3.26
N GLY A 335 32.25 -23.27 -3.67
CA GLY A 335 32.70 -22.75 -4.96
C GLY A 335 31.74 -23.05 -6.12
N ASP A 336 30.55 -23.54 -5.83
CA ASP A 336 29.50 -23.81 -6.82
C ASP A 336 29.04 -22.52 -7.50
N PHE A 337 28.85 -21.45 -6.71
CA PHE A 337 28.54 -20.12 -7.22
C PHE A 337 29.60 -19.65 -8.22
N SER A 338 30.88 -19.72 -7.86
CA SER A 338 31.98 -19.30 -8.74
C SER A 338 31.94 -20.03 -10.07
N ARG A 339 31.77 -21.37 -10.05
CA ARG A 339 31.68 -22.17 -11.27
C ARG A 339 30.52 -21.73 -12.17
N ASN A 340 29.32 -21.61 -11.60
CA ASN A 340 28.12 -21.24 -12.34
C ASN A 340 28.23 -19.80 -12.89
N PHE A 341 28.75 -18.87 -12.10
CA PHE A 341 28.97 -17.49 -12.49
C PHE A 341 29.95 -17.38 -13.67
N HIS A 342 31.10 -18.05 -13.62
CA HIS A 342 32.07 -18.04 -14.73
C HIS A 342 31.49 -18.61 -16.03
N GLU A 343 30.56 -19.57 -15.97
CA GLU A 343 29.88 -20.06 -17.16
C GLU A 343 29.00 -18.97 -17.81
N VAL A 344 28.33 -18.13 -17.01
CA VAL A 344 27.59 -16.96 -17.53
C VAL A 344 28.54 -15.96 -18.18
N ILE A 345 29.67 -15.65 -17.52
CA ILE A 345 30.67 -14.71 -18.05
C ILE A 345 31.27 -15.19 -19.37
N LYS A 346 31.51 -16.50 -19.54
CA LYS A 346 31.96 -17.08 -20.83
C LYS A 346 30.97 -16.84 -21.96
N ARG A 347 29.67 -16.74 -21.67
CA ARG A 347 28.61 -16.38 -22.63
C ARG A 347 28.49 -14.88 -22.87
N ARG A 348 29.26 -14.06 -22.12
CA ARG A 348 29.24 -12.60 -22.17
C ARG A 348 27.88 -12.00 -21.84
N HIS A 349 27.16 -12.63 -20.92
CA HIS A 349 25.93 -12.11 -20.38
C HIS A 349 26.19 -11.39 -19.06
N ASP A 350 25.39 -10.36 -18.80
CA ASP A 350 25.24 -9.77 -17.47
C ASP A 350 24.58 -10.78 -16.51
N VAL A 351 24.67 -10.53 -15.21
CA VAL A 351 24.19 -11.50 -14.22
C VAL A 351 23.30 -10.85 -13.18
N ILE A 352 22.10 -11.38 -12.98
CA ILE A 352 21.32 -11.15 -11.75
C ILE A 352 21.78 -12.18 -10.73
N VAL A 353 22.28 -11.74 -9.59
CA VAL A 353 22.69 -12.61 -8.48
C VAL A 353 21.73 -12.38 -7.32
N THR A 354 20.85 -13.34 -7.06
CA THR A 354 20.03 -13.36 -5.83
C THR A 354 20.81 -14.05 -4.73
N MET A 355 21.19 -13.30 -3.69
CA MET A 355 21.81 -13.82 -2.49
C MET A 355 20.73 -14.15 -1.45
N GLU A 356 20.61 -15.44 -1.12
CA GLU A 356 19.67 -16.00 -0.14
C GLU A 356 20.41 -16.41 1.14
N PRO A 357 20.38 -15.60 2.21
CA PRO A 357 21.31 -15.75 3.35
C PRO A 357 20.90 -16.82 4.38
N TRP A 358 20.34 -17.96 3.97
CA TRP A 358 19.68 -18.89 4.89
C TRP A 358 20.51 -20.08 5.36
N ARG A 359 21.55 -20.53 4.64
CA ARG A 359 22.37 -21.68 5.08
C ARG A 359 23.81 -21.61 4.61
N ASP A 360 24.68 -22.27 5.35
CA ASP A 360 26.09 -22.51 5.02
C ASP A 360 26.34 -24.00 4.68
N THR A 361 27.60 -24.44 4.62
CA THR A 361 27.97 -25.84 4.36
C THR A 361 27.45 -26.86 5.38
N THR A 362 27.01 -26.43 6.57
CA THR A 362 26.35 -27.32 7.53
C THR A 362 24.95 -27.73 7.06
N ASN A 363 24.40 -27.00 6.08
CA ASN A 363 23.04 -27.18 5.56
C ASN A 363 21.94 -27.01 6.63
N VAL A 364 22.26 -26.32 7.73
CA VAL A 364 21.32 -25.90 8.75
C VAL A 364 20.84 -24.49 8.42
N GLU A 365 19.52 -24.28 8.48
CA GLU A 365 18.93 -22.96 8.28
C GLU A 365 19.31 -22.02 9.45
N ASP A 366 19.69 -20.79 9.12
CA ASP A 366 19.93 -19.71 10.08
C ASP A 366 18.66 -18.86 10.27
N PRO A 367 17.90 -19.06 11.36
CA PRO A 367 16.69 -18.28 11.63
C PRO A 367 16.99 -16.81 11.98
N PHE A 368 18.26 -16.46 12.23
CA PHE A 368 18.72 -15.10 12.53
C PHE A 368 19.64 -14.57 11.43
N ALA A 369 19.43 -15.01 10.19
CA ALA A 369 20.27 -14.68 9.03
C ALA A 369 20.60 -13.18 8.90
N LEU A 370 19.61 -12.30 9.09
CA LEU A 370 19.78 -10.85 8.98
C LEU A 370 20.69 -10.31 10.09
N GLN A 371 20.41 -10.68 11.34
CA GLN A 371 21.16 -10.22 12.51
C GLN A 371 22.58 -10.81 12.52
N ASN A 372 22.74 -12.08 12.16
CA ASN A 372 24.05 -12.74 12.05
C ASN A 372 24.90 -12.15 10.93
N THR A 373 24.28 -11.73 9.82
CA THR A 373 24.96 -10.97 8.76
C THR A 373 25.51 -9.65 9.32
N ILE A 374 24.69 -8.87 10.03
CA ILE A 374 25.12 -7.60 10.62
C ILE A 374 26.24 -7.79 11.66
N LYS A 375 26.24 -8.91 12.39
CA LYS A 375 27.30 -9.29 13.35
C LYS A 375 28.60 -9.77 12.69
N GLY A 376 28.66 -9.85 11.37
CA GLY A 376 29.84 -10.25 10.61
C GLY A 376 30.08 -11.76 10.53
N LYS A 377 29.09 -12.60 10.90
CA LYS A 377 29.22 -14.07 10.85
C LYS A 377 29.62 -14.57 9.46
N TYR A 378 29.15 -13.89 8.41
CA TYR A 378 29.33 -14.28 7.01
C TYR A 378 30.29 -13.35 6.23
N ASP A 379 31.08 -12.53 6.91
CA ASP A 379 31.96 -11.55 6.26
C ASP A 379 32.94 -12.21 5.27
N ARG A 380 33.45 -13.40 5.60
CA ARG A 380 34.35 -14.16 4.73
C ARG A 380 33.66 -14.53 3.41
N GLU A 381 32.42 -15.01 3.47
CA GLU A 381 31.62 -15.39 2.31
C GLU A 381 31.21 -14.17 1.50
N ILE A 382 30.84 -13.06 2.15
CA ILE A 382 30.50 -11.80 1.50
C ILE A 382 31.74 -11.28 0.72
N ILE A 383 32.91 -11.22 1.36
CA ILE A 383 34.16 -10.80 0.70
C ILE A 383 34.46 -11.70 -0.51
N LYS A 384 34.30 -13.02 -0.36
CA LYS A 384 34.51 -13.98 -1.46
C LYS A 384 33.52 -13.75 -2.61
N LEU A 385 32.25 -13.52 -2.33
CA LEU A 385 31.23 -13.19 -3.32
C LEU A 385 31.61 -11.92 -4.10
N TYR A 386 31.91 -10.83 -3.39
CA TYR A 386 32.30 -9.56 -4.01
C TYR A 386 33.57 -9.68 -4.84
N HIS A 387 34.55 -10.46 -4.41
CA HIS A 387 35.75 -10.73 -5.19
C HIS A 387 35.45 -11.46 -6.51
N ILE A 388 34.53 -12.43 -6.50
CA ILE A 388 34.13 -13.16 -7.72
C ILE A 388 33.43 -12.22 -8.70
N ILE A 389 32.42 -11.49 -8.24
CA ILE A 389 31.56 -10.70 -9.13
C ILE A 389 32.24 -9.42 -9.63
N SER A 390 33.16 -8.84 -8.84
CA SER A 390 33.87 -7.61 -9.23
C SER A 390 34.85 -7.85 -10.38
N ASN A 391 35.41 -9.06 -10.51
CA ASN A 391 36.42 -9.38 -11.53
C ASN A 391 35.84 -9.96 -12.83
N SER A 392 34.55 -9.73 -13.08
CA SER A 392 33.81 -10.38 -14.17
C SER A 392 33.86 -9.66 -15.51
N GLY A 393 34.05 -8.33 -15.50
CA GLY A 393 33.91 -7.49 -16.69
C GLY A 393 32.49 -7.38 -17.25
N GLN A 394 31.48 -7.90 -16.54
CA GLN A 394 30.06 -7.81 -16.89
C GLN A 394 29.30 -7.01 -15.82
N GLN A 395 28.12 -6.51 -16.15
CA GLN A 395 27.24 -5.89 -15.17
C GLN A 395 26.63 -6.99 -14.27
N VAL A 396 26.61 -6.73 -12.96
CA VAL A 396 26.01 -7.63 -11.96
C VAL A 396 24.90 -6.91 -11.21
N TYR A 397 23.68 -7.41 -11.30
CA TYR A 397 22.51 -6.95 -10.55
C TYR A 397 22.38 -7.78 -9.27
N LEU A 398 22.91 -7.28 -8.15
CA LEU A 398 23.01 -8.00 -6.89
C LEU A 398 21.76 -7.77 -6.02
N ARG A 399 20.92 -8.80 -5.90
CA ARG A 399 19.65 -8.79 -5.17
C ARG A 399 19.81 -9.51 -3.82
N TRP A 400 19.61 -8.78 -2.72
CA TRP A 400 19.76 -9.31 -1.36
C TRP A 400 18.41 -9.66 -0.73
N ALA A 401 18.27 -10.88 -0.21
CA ALA A 401 17.16 -11.32 0.66
C ALA A 401 15.79 -10.85 0.15
N HIS A 402 15.43 -11.29 -1.06
CA HIS A 402 14.22 -10.89 -1.77
C HIS A 402 12.91 -11.30 -1.05
N GLU A 403 11.80 -10.67 -1.41
CA GLU A 403 10.44 -10.99 -0.90
C GLU A 403 10.31 -10.97 0.63
N MET A 404 11.10 -10.11 1.28
CA MET A 404 11.20 -9.99 2.73
C MET A 404 9.89 -9.55 3.40
N GLU A 405 9.03 -8.84 2.67
CA GLU A 405 7.83 -8.21 3.24
C GLU A 405 6.65 -9.16 3.39
N ILE A 406 6.68 -10.31 2.70
CA ILE A 406 5.57 -11.25 2.73
C ILE A 406 5.44 -11.79 4.16
N PRO A 407 4.26 -11.68 4.80
CA PRO A 407 4.06 -12.04 6.21
C PRO A 407 3.86 -13.56 6.37
N ILE A 408 4.82 -14.34 5.87
CA ILE A 408 4.91 -15.79 6.00
C ILE A 408 6.31 -16.18 6.50
N HIS A 409 6.56 -17.49 6.65
CA HIS A 409 7.85 -18.03 7.10
C HIS A 409 8.46 -18.98 6.06
N ARG A 410 8.42 -18.59 4.77
CA ARG A 410 9.05 -19.38 3.69
C ARG A 410 10.57 -19.18 3.70
N TYR A 411 11.03 -17.99 4.03
CA TYR A 411 12.44 -17.65 4.17
C TYR A 411 12.75 -17.15 5.58
N SER A 412 13.95 -17.43 6.09
CA SER A 412 14.36 -17.00 7.44
C SER A 412 14.37 -15.49 7.64
N TRP A 413 14.46 -14.71 6.56
CA TRP A 413 14.41 -13.24 6.58
C TRP A 413 13.01 -12.64 6.45
N GLN A 414 11.96 -13.44 6.28
CA GLN A 414 10.56 -12.98 6.25
C GLN A 414 9.97 -12.88 7.65
N SER A 415 8.92 -12.05 7.77
CA SER A 415 8.25 -11.78 9.06
C SER A 415 9.21 -11.29 10.16
N GLN A 416 10.31 -10.65 9.75
CA GLN A 416 11.31 -10.02 10.62
C GLN A 416 11.00 -8.53 10.83
N SER A 417 11.84 -7.85 11.61
CA SER A 417 11.80 -6.39 11.72
C SER A 417 12.24 -5.73 10.40
N PRO A 418 11.48 -4.77 9.84
CA PRO A 418 11.92 -3.98 8.69
C PRO A 418 13.25 -3.25 8.95
N VAL A 419 13.50 -2.81 10.19
CA VAL A 419 14.76 -2.16 10.60
C VAL A 419 15.94 -3.13 10.52
N ASP A 420 15.76 -4.39 10.94
CA ASP A 420 16.82 -5.40 10.87
C ASP A 420 17.14 -5.74 9.41
N TYR A 421 16.11 -5.88 8.56
CA TYR A 421 16.32 -6.08 7.13
C TYR A 421 17.07 -4.92 6.50
N ILE A 422 16.62 -3.68 6.71
CA ILE A 422 17.27 -2.50 6.11
C ILE A 422 18.74 -2.43 6.53
N ASN A 423 19.03 -2.63 7.81
CA ASN A 423 20.41 -2.65 8.30
C ASN A 423 21.22 -3.79 7.68
N SER A 424 20.66 -4.99 7.51
CA SER A 424 21.34 -6.11 6.86
C SER A 424 21.64 -5.82 5.38
N PHE A 425 20.70 -5.19 4.66
CA PHE A 425 20.86 -4.80 3.27
C PHE A 425 21.99 -3.79 3.15
N ARG A 426 21.97 -2.72 3.96
CA ARG A 426 23.02 -1.70 3.98
C ARG A 426 24.37 -2.29 4.36
N TYR A 427 24.39 -3.20 5.35
CA TYR A 427 25.59 -3.91 5.76
C TYR A 427 26.17 -4.76 4.63
N PHE A 428 25.33 -5.51 3.91
CA PHE A 428 25.75 -6.34 2.78
C PHE A 428 26.24 -5.50 1.59
N MET A 429 25.58 -4.37 1.31
CA MET A 429 25.97 -3.47 0.20
C MET A 429 27.22 -2.65 0.49
N LYS A 430 27.61 -2.46 1.75
CA LYS A 430 28.86 -1.73 2.10
C LYS A 430 30.12 -2.38 1.51
N PHE A 431 30.08 -3.69 1.23
CA PHE A 431 31.20 -4.44 0.65
C PHE A 431 31.40 -4.18 -0.85
N LYS A 432 30.45 -3.52 -1.52
CA LYS A 432 30.55 -3.09 -2.93
C LYS A 432 31.76 -2.19 -3.18
N GLN A 433 32.15 -1.37 -2.19
CA GLN A 433 33.20 -0.35 -2.36
C GLN A 433 32.98 0.47 -3.65
N GLU A 434 34.01 0.63 -4.49
CA GLU A 434 33.97 1.40 -5.74
C GLU A 434 33.60 0.56 -6.98
N ALA A 435 33.12 -0.68 -6.80
CA ALA A 435 32.78 -1.58 -7.91
C ALA A 435 31.49 -1.13 -8.64
N SER A 436 31.63 -0.19 -9.56
CA SER A 436 30.54 0.41 -10.37
C SER A 436 29.76 -0.60 -11.24
N GLN A 437 30.39 -1.73 -11.58
CA GLN A 437 29.75 -2.84 -12.30
C GLN A 437 28.76 -3.66 -11.45
N ILE A 438 28.69 -3.42 -10.14
CA ILE A 438 27.69 -4.05 -9.27
C ILE A 438 26.55 -3.06 -9.05
N LEU A 439 25.33 -3.45 -9.35
CA LEU A 439 24.11 -2.65 -9.13
C LEU A 439 23.33 -3.28 -7.99
N SER A 440 23.05 -2.50 -6.95
CA SER A 440 22.34 -2.93 -5.76
C SER A 440 20.83 -2.98 -6.02
N VAL A 441 20.24 -4.17 -5.93
CA VAL A 441 18.83 -4.41 -6.22
C VAL A 441 18.07 -4.69 -4.93
N TRP A 442 17.13 -3.80 -4.59
CA TRP A 442 16.15 -4.06 -3.54
C TRP A 442 14.96 -4.79 -4.14
N GLY A 443 14.70 -6.04 -3.71
CA GLY A 443 13.74 -6.92 -4.37
C GLY A 443 12.59 -7.37 -3.49
N PRO A 444 11.62 -6.51 -3.16
CA PRO A 444 10.35 -6.94 -2.58
C PRO A 444 9.56 -7.82 -3.56
N ALA A 445 8.60 -8.58 -3.06
CA ALA A 445 7.56 -9.17 -3.91
C ALA A 445 6.71 -8.07 -4.57
N GLY A 446 6.56 -6.94 -3.90
CA GLY A 446 5.72 -5.80 -4.24
C GLY A 446 4.35 -5.84 -3.59
N ASP A 447 4.21 -6.57 -2.49
CA ASP A 447 2.97 -6.69 -1.74
C ASP A 447 2.65 -5.45 -0.88
N ARG A 448 1.47 -5.44 -0.27
CA ARG A 448 1.04 -4.31 0.55
C ARG A 448 2.00 -4.14 1.73
N GLY A 449 2.59 -2.94 1.87
CA GLY A 449 3.60 -2.66 2.91
C GLY A 449 5.06 -2.88 2.50
N SER A 450 5.37 -3.19 1.23
CA SER A 450 6.79 -3.38 0.81
C SER A 450 7.68 -2.18 1.17
N VAL A 451 7.18 -0.95 1.04
CA VAL A 451 7.96 0.28 1.27
C VAL A 451 8.44 0.41 2.73
N ASP A 452 7.81 -0.30 3.67
CA ASP A 452 8.30 -0.41 5.06
C ASP A 452 9.75 -0.93 5.11
N TRP A 453 10.14 -1.74 4.13
CA TRP A 453 11.43 -2.43 4.05
C TRP A 453 12.44 -1.72 3.15
N TYR A 454 12.11 -0.53 2.64
CA TYR A 454 12.96 0.20 1.70
C TYR A 454 14.28 0.68 2.36
N PRO A 455 15.46 0.30 1.83
CA PRO A 455 16.76 0.62 2.46
C PRO A 455 17.26 2.06 2.32
N GLY A 456 16.77 2.81 1.34
CA GLY A 456 17.21 4.19 1.03
C GLY A 456 17.78 4.34 -0.38
N ASP A 457 17.59 5.53 -0.96
CA ASP A 457 18.02 5.87 -2.33
C ASP A 457 19.54 5.83 -2.52
N ASP A 458 20.31 5.97 -1.45
CA ASP A 458 21.78 6.00 -1.49
C ASP A 458 22.42 4.61 -1.65
N VAL A 459 21.68 3.54 -1.36
CA VAL A 459 22.18 2.14 -1.41
C VAL A 459 21.40 1.27 -2.40
N VAL A 460 20.39 1.81 -3.07
CA VAL A 460 19.57 1.08 -4.04
C VAL A 460 19.73 1.70 -5.44
N ASP A 461 20.12 0.86 -6.39
CA ASP A 461 20.19 1.22 -7.81
C ASP A 461 18.87 0.87 -8.53
N TYR A 462 18.27 -0.29 -8.22
CA TYR A 462 17.02 -0.77 -8.83
C TYR A 462 16.02 -1.32 -7.82
N ILE A 463 14.73 -1.11 -8.08
CA ILE A 463 13.63 -1.84 -7.46
C ILE A 463 13.39 -3.11 -8.27
N SER A 464 13.32 -4.25 -7.59
CA SER A 464 12.86 -5.50 -8.15
C SER A 464 11.44 -5.80 -7.69
N ILE A 465 10.61 -6.37 -8.57
CA ILE A 465 9.33 -6.97 -8.21
C ILE A 465 9.16 -8.29 -8.94
N ALA A 466 8.45 -9.22 -8.30
CA ALA A 466 8.04 -10.48 -8.90
C ALA A 466 6.63 -10.34 -9.52
N ILE A 467 6.45 -10.77 -10.76
CA ILE A 467 5.16 -10.70 -11.47
C ILE A 467 4.77 -12.08 -11.97
N TYR A 468 3.94 -12.77 -11.20
CA TYR A 468 3.30 -14.00 -11.64
C TYR A 468 1.82 -13.75 -11.92
N GLY A 469 1.29 -14.37 -12.97
CA GLY A 469 -0.14 -14.23 -13.33
C GLY A 469 -1.10 -14.82 -12.28
N LEU A 470 -0.59 -15.53 -11.26
CA LEU A 470 -1.38 -16.31 -10.32
C LEU A 470 -1.55 -15.58 -8.98
N PRO A 471 -2.64 -14.83 -8.75
CA PRO A 471 -2.86 -14.13 -7.47
C PRO A 471 -3.28 -15.06 -6.32
N ASP A 472 -3.83 -16.24 -6.65
CA ASP A 472 -4.24 -17.26 -5.69
C ASP A 472 -3.82 -18.63 -6.22
N LYS A 473 -3.17 -19.41 -5.35
CA LYS A 473 -2.72 -20.77 -5.64
C LYS A 473 -3.82 -21.71 -6.14
N ASN A 474 -5.07 -21.46 -5.74
CA ASN A 474 -6.24 -22.28 -6.06
C ASN A 474 -6.84 -21.98 -7.44
N ILE A 475 -6.35 -20.96 -8.16
CA ILE A 475 -6.83 -20.68 -9.51
C ILE A 475 -6.36 -21.79 -10.46
N THR A 476 -7.31 -22.57 -10.97
CA THR A 476 -7.08 -23.62 -11.98
C THR A 476 -7.48 -23.18 -13.38
N ASP A 477 -8.41 -22.23 -13.48
CA ASP A 477 -8.87 -21.60 -14.71
C ASP A 477 -7.86 -20.53 -15.15
N GLU A 478 -7.29 -20.69 -16.35
CA GLU A 478 -6.26 -19.79 -16.86
C GLU A 478 -6.80 -18.37 -17.08
N ASP A 479 -8.07 -18.20 -17.43
CA ASP A 479 -8.67 -16.89 -17.67
C ASP A 479 -8.91 -16.05 -16.39
N LYS A 480 -8.72 -16.65 -15.20
CA LYS A 480 -8.79 -15.96 -13.91
C LYS A 480 -7.43 -15.47 -13.39
N GLN A 481 -6.35 -15.78 -14.11
CA GLN A 481 -5.04 -15.21 -13.83
C GLN A 481 -5.01 -13.72 -14.20
N GLU A 482 -4.29 -12.93 -13.42
CA GLU A 482 -4.14 -11.50 -13.67
C GLU A 482 -3.15 -11.24 -14.81
N SER A 483 -3.40 -10.18 -15.58
CA SER A 483 -2.47 -9.72 -16.60
C SER A 483 -1.19 -9.15 -15.98
N PHE A 484 -0.06 -9.22 -16.70
CA PHE A 484 1.19 -8.57 -16.30
C PHE A 484 0.97 -7.08 -15.97
N GLY A 485 0.24 -6.35 -16.83
CA GLY A 485 -0.01 -4.92 -16.67
C GLY A 485 -0.79 -4.58 -15.41
N THR A 486 -1.81 -5.36 -15.08
CA THR A 486 -2.60 -5.20 -13.85
C THR A 486 -1.72 -5.38 -12.60
N VAL A 487 -0.90 -6.43 -12.58
CA VAL A 487 0.01 -6.70 -11.44
C VAL A 487 1.08 -5.61 -11.37
N PHE A 488 1.70 -5.23 -12.49
CA PHE A 488 2.71 -4.18 -12.56
C PHE A 488 2.17 -2.85 -12.02
N GLN A 489 1.03 -2.38 -12.54
CA GLN A 489 0.42 -1.11 -12.12
C GLN A 489 0.14 -1.08 -10.62
N ARG A 490 -0.44 -2.17 -10.07
CA ARG A 490 -0.72 -2.26 -8.64
C ARG A 490 0.57 -2.22 -7.80
N LYS A 491 1.60 -2.96 -8.20
CA LYS A 491 2.86 -3.06 -7.44
C LYS A 491 3.69 -1.78 -7.57
N SER A 492 3.88 -1.25 -8.77
CA SER A 492 4.67 -0.02 -8.99
C SER A 492 4.05 1.20 -8.30
N TYR A 493 2.71 1.30 -8.25
CA TYR A 493 2.02 2.36 -7.50
C TYR A 493 2.36 2.37 -6.00
N ARG A 494 2.56 1.18 -5.39
CA ARG A 494 2.97 1.07 -3.98
C ARG A 494 4.33 1.70 -3.73
N MET A 495 5.21 1.70 -4.74
CA MET A 495 6.55 2.28 -4.67
C MET A 495 6.64 3.72 -5.18
N ARG A 496 5.52 4.43 -5.37
CA ARG A 496 5.52 5.77 -5.99
C ARG A 496 6.30 6.87 -5.24
N PHE A 497 6.79 6.58 -4.02
CA PHE A 497 7.68 7.44 -3.23
C PHE A 497 9.15 7.24 -3.55
N ILE A 498 9.48 6.16 -4.25
CA ILE A 498 10.84 5.72 -4.50
C ILE A 498 11.14 6.06 -5.96
N ASN A 499 12.11 6.94 -6.18
CA ASN A 499 12.50 7.36 -7.51
C ASN A 499 13.64 6.50 -8.03
N LYS A 500 13.34 5.21 -8.24
CA LYS A 500 14.31 4.23 -8.73
C LYS A 500 13.72 3.42 -9.89
N PRO A 501 14.54 3.07 -10.90
CA PRO A 501 14.09 2.23 -12.01
C PRO A 501 13.72 0.82 -11.54
N PHE A 502 12.86 0.16 -12.32
CA PHE A 502 12.47 -1.23 -12.08
C PHE A 502 13.34 -2.20 -12.86
N PHE A 503 13.72 -3.30 -12.22
CA PHE A 503 14.18 -4.52 -12.87
C PHE A 503 13.22 -5.65 -12.46
N ILE A 504 12.36 -6.12 -13.38
CA ILE A 504 11.43 -7.21 -13.10
C ILE A 504 12.23 -8.52 -13.09
N THR A 505 12.81 -8.86 -11.94
CA THR A 505 13.76 -9.99 -11.83
C THR A 505 13.10 -11.34 -11.97
N GLU A 506 11.78 -11.42 -11.80
CA GLU A 506 11.03 -12.65 -11.98
C GLU A 506 9.65 -12.34 -12.55
N PHE A 507 9.30 -13.00 -13.64
CA PHE A 507 7.92 -13.07 -14.08
C PHE A 507 7.62 -14.38 -14.81
N GLY A 508 6.36 -14.80 -14.74
CA GLY A 508 5.90 -16.06 -15.32
C GLY A 508 4.39 -16.23 -15.27
N VAL A 509 3.89 -17.12 -16.12
CA VAL A 509 2.45 -17.42 -16.20
C VAL A 509 2.25 -18.91 -16.46
N LYS A 510 1.24 -19.52 -15.83
CA LYS A 510 0.91 -20.94 -16.04
C LYS A 510 -0.27 -21.06 -17.02
N GLY A 511 -0.46 -22.23 -17.61
CA GLY A 511 -1.56 -22.48 -18.55
C GLY A 511 -1.08 -23.13 -19.84
N LYS A 512 -1.96 -23.23 -20.82
CA LYS A 512 -1.63 -23.75 -22.16
C LYS A 512 -0.71 -22.78 -22.88
N GLU A 513 0.11 -23.26 -23.81
CA GLU A 513 1.04 -22.42 -24.60
C GLU A 513 0.32 -21.24 -25.29
N ALA A 514 -0.89 -21.46 -25.82
CA ALA A 514 -1.68 -20.39 -26.43
C ALA A 514 -2.03 -19.26 -25.44
N TYR A 515 -2.39 -19.61 -24.20
CA TYR A 515 -2.65 -18.65 -23.13
C TYR A 515 -1.38 -17.92 -22.70
N LYS A 516 -0.28 -18.67 -22.46
CA LYS A 516 1.02 -18.10 -22.11
C LYS A 516 1.50 -17.09 -23.15
N LYS A 517 1.34 -17.42 -24.44
CA LYS A 517 1.66 -16.52 -25.56
C LYS A 517 0.84 -15.21 -25.49
N LYS A 518 -0.49 -15.29 -25.34
CA LYS A 518 -1.36 -14.11 -25.24
C LYS A 518 -1.00 -13.24 -24.02
N TRP A 519 -0.74 -13.87 -22.88
CA TRP A 519 -0.33 -13.16 -21.67
C TRP A 519 1.01 -12.42 -21.87
N LEU A 520 1.98 -13.07 -22.52
CA LEU A 520 3.28 -12.46 -22.85
C LEU A 520 3.17 -11.34 -23.88
N GLU A 521 2.24 -11.42 -24.83
CA GLU A 521 1.94 -10.30 -25.75
C GLU A 521 1.49 -9.05 -24.96
N GLY A 522 0.60 -9.21 -23.96
CA GLY A 522 0.19 -8.12 -23.06
C GLY A 522 1.30 -7.65 -22.10
N ALA A 523 2.16 -8.55 -21.64
CA ALA A 523 3.36 -8.19 -20.89
C ALA A 523 4.29 -7.30 -21.73
N ALA A 524 4.51 -7.65 -22.99
CA ALA A 524 5.36 -6.87 -23.88
C ALA A 524 4.82 -5.46 -24.15
N GLU A 525 3.49 -5.32 -24.30
CA GLU A 525 2.84 -4.01 -24.41
C GLU A 525 3.07 -3.15 -23.17
N THR A 526 2.88 -3.72 -21.98
CA THR A 526 3.15 -3.03 -20.71
C THR A 526 4.62 -2.58 -20.64
N ILE A 527 5.56 -3.48 -20.91
CA ILE A 527 6.99 -3.19 -20.81
C ILE A 527 7.40 -2.07 -21.79
N ARG A 528 6.85 -2.04 -23.00
CA ARG A 528 7.10 -0.96 -23.96
C ARG A 528 6.57 0.39 -23.47
N GLY A 529 5.38 0.41 -22.86
CA GLY A 529 4.73 1.61 -22.33
C GLY A 529 5.42 2.21 -21.11
N HIS A 530 6.14 1.40 -20.33
CA HIS A 530 6.79 1.80 -19.08
C HIS A 530 8.31 1.85 -19.23
N LYS A 531 8.86 3.03 -19.57
CA LYS A 531 10.30 3.24 -19.82
C LYS A 531 11.15 3.25 -18.54
N GLU A 532 10.53 3.27 -17.37
CA GLU A 532 11.15 3.07 -16.07
C GLU A 532 11.53 1.62 -15.79
N ILE A 533 11.05 0.66 -16.60
CA ILE A 533 11.47 -0.76 -16.54
C ILE A 533 12.77 -0.90 -17.33
N PHE A 534 13.90 -1.12 -16.65
CA PHE A 534 15.23 -1.23 -17.27
C PHE A 534 15.63 -2.65 -17.61
N GLY A 535 15.07 -3.62 -16.89
CA GLY A 535 15.32 -5.03 -17.14
C GLY A 535 14.13 -5.91 -16.81
N ILE A 536 14.07 -7.05 -17.46
CA ILE A 536 13.11 -8.11 -17.21
C ILE A 536 13.84 -9.45 -17.17
N CYS A 537 13.35 -10.40 -16.38
CA CYS A 537 13.91 -11.73 -16.32
C CYS A 537 12.80 -12.79 -16.25
N TYR A 538 12.66 -13.58 -17.31
CA TYR A 538 11.63 -14.60 -17.40
C TYR A 538 12.03 -15.83 -16.58
N PHE A 539 11.13 -16.31 -15.71
CA PHE A 539 11.38 -17.49 -14.87
C PHE A 539 10.98 -18.77 -15.64
N ASN A 540 11.93 -19.45 -16.27
CA ASN A 540 11.68 -20.58 -17.17
C ASN A 540 11.78 -21.96 -16.47
N LEU A 541 11.11 -22.12 -15.33
CA LEU A 541 11.09 -23.37 -14.58
C LEU A 541 9.72 -23.60 -13.92
N PHE A 542 9.44 -24.84 -13.52
CA PHE A 542 8.39 -25.09 -12.54
C PHE A 542 8.78 -24.52 -11.17
N ASP A 543 7.81 -24.06 -10.40
CA ASP A 543 8.07 -23.60 -9.03
C ASP A 543 8.37 -24.76 -8.09
N ASN A 544 8.99 -24.49 -6.94
CA ASN A 544 9.38 -25.50 -5.96
C ASN A 544 8.15 -26.25 -5.42
N PRO A 545 7.98 -27.56 -5.71
CA PRO A 545 6.80 -28.33 -5.28
C PRO A 545 6.56 -28.31 -3.77
N LYS A 546 7.63 -28.20 -2.97
CA LYS A 546 7.52 -28.19 -1.50
C LYS A 546 6.71 -27.02 -0.95
N VAL A 547 6.58 -25.92 -1.71
CA VAL A 547 5.87 -24.70 -1.28
C VAL A 547 4.36 -24.80 -1.53
N TRP A 548 3.92 -25.75 -2.36
CA TRP A 548 2.54 -25.82 -2.86
C TRP A 548 1.68 -26.87 -2.14
N GLY A 549 2.24 -27.59 -1.16
CA GLY A 549 1.55 -28.66 -0.44
C GLY A 549 1.10 -29.76 -1.41
N ASP A 550 -0.18 -30.12 -1.37
CA ASP A 550 -0.76 -31.15 -2.25
C ASP A 550 -1.13 -30.62 -3.65
N ILE A 551 -0.98 -29.32 -3.91
CA ILE A 551 -1.28 -28.71 -5.20
C ILE A 551 -0.05 -28.83 -6.11
N LYS A 552 -0.27 -29.23 -7.37
CA LYS A 552 0.81 -29.25 -8.36
C LYS A 552 1.40 -27.86 -8.53
N ALA A 553 2.71 -27.73 -8.33
CA ALA A 553 3.42 -26.49 -8.55
C ALA A 553 3.20 -25.96 -9.98
N PRO A 554 3.03 -24.64 -10.13
CA PRO A 554 2.88 -24.02 -11.44
C PRO A 554 4.12 -24.26 -12.30
N ASP A 555 3.89 -24.55 -13.58
CA ASP A 555 4.94 -24.65 -14.59
C ASP A 555 4.97 -23.36 -15.41
N TRP A 556 5.94 -22.51 -15.09
CA TRP A 556 6.16 -21.23 -15.77
C TRP A 556 6.90 -21.39 -17.09
N SER A 557 7.37 -22.58 -17.46
CA SER A 557 8.19 -22.71 -18.64
C SER A 557 7.44 -22.50 -19.95
N ILE A 558 8.12 -21.96 -20.96
CA ILE A 558 7.56 -21.67 -22.28
C ILE A 558 8.37 -22.31 -23.37
N THR A 559 7.76 -22.47 -24.55
CA THR A 559 8.50 -22.85 -25.74
C THR A 559 9.42 -21.73 -26.22
N LYS A 560 10.47 -22.14 -26.95
CA LYS A 560 11.40 -21.25 -27.64
C LYS A 560 10.69 -20.24 -28.55
N ASP A 561 9.71 -20.71 -29.34
CA ASP A 561 8.94 -19.86 -30.27
C ASP A 561 8.12 -18.79 -29.54
N THR A 562 7.47 -19.15 -28.42
CA THR A 562 6.76 -18.19 -27.56
C THR A 562 7.72 -17.10 -27.06
N PHE A 563 8.92 -17.48 -26.59
CA PHE A 563 9.91 -16.52 -26.09
C PHE A 563 10.47 -15.60 -27.18
N ILE A 564 10.77 -16.12 -28.38
CA ILE A 564 11.24 -15.30 -29.53
C ILE A 564 10.19 -14.25 -29.90
N LYS A 565 8.91 -14.65 -29.96
CA LYS A 565 7.81 -13.74 -30.27
C LYS A 565 7.66 -12.65 -29.21
N PHE A 566 7.80 -13.01 -27.94
CA PHE A 566 7.84 -12.06 -26.84
C PHE A 566 8.98 -11.05 -27.00
N CYS A 567 10.23 -11.51 -27.19
CA CYS A 567 11.40 -10.63 -27.35
C CYS A 567 11.22 -9.64 -28.51
N ARG A 568 10.81 -10.14 -29.69
CA ARG A 568 10.51 -9.30 -30.85
C ARG A 568 9.43 -8.25 -30.55
N SER A 569 8.38 -8.63 -29.83
CA SER A 569 7.31 -7.71 -29.43
C SER A 569 7.89 -6.60 -28.55
N VAL A 570 8.66 -6.92 -27.51
CA VAL A 570 9.21 -5.92 -26.59
C VAL A 570 10.17 -4.95 -27.30
N GLU A 571 10.98 -5.44 -28.24
CA GLU A 571 11.99 -4.65 -28.97
C GLU A 571 11.44 -3.73 -30.07
N GLN A 572 10.16 -3.87 -30.48
CA GLN A 572 9.58 -3.19 -31.66
C GLN A 572 9.70 -1.65 -31.68
N ASN A 573 9.88 -1.00 -30.52
CA ASN A 573 9.94 0.47 -30.38
C ASN A 573 11.23 0.98 -29.71
N ASP A 574 12.25 0.14 -29.53
CA ASP A 574 13.55 0.54 -28.95
C ASP A 574 14.62 0.79 -30.04
N LYS A 575 14.19 1.08 -31.29
CA LYS A 575 15.04 1.44 -32.44
C LYS A 575 14.97 2.92 -32.80
#